data_AF-A0A926NTE2-F1
#
_entry.id   AF-A0A926NTE2-F1
#
_cell.length_a   1.000
_cell.length_b   1.000
_cell.length_c   1.000
_cell.angle_alpha   90.00
_cell.angle_beta   90.00
_cell.angle_gamma   90.00
#
_symmetry.space_group_name_H-M   'P 1'
#
loop_
_entity.id
_entity.type
_entity.pdbx_description
1 polymer ?
#
loop_
_entity_poly.entity_id
_entity_poly.type
_entity_poly.pdbx_seq_one_letter_code
_entity_poly.pdbx_strand_id
1 'polypeptide(L)'
;MRLTPTDVTQQTNALPDDQRGRLAVYCYRRSHLRRLGLTIASQCSRRSLVEEAGHAGELIHFQATNMAATLASDTYMSSRIPKRQISLHKV
;
A
#
# COMPACT_ATOMS: atom_id res chain seq x y z
N MET A 1 -13.36 8.17 -15.37
CA MET A 1 -13.84 7.94 -13.99
C MET A 1 -12.64 7.75 -13.07
N ARG A 2 -12.21 8.79 -12.33
CA ARG A 2 -11.10 8.67 -11.36
C ARG A 2 -11.72 8.28 -10.02
N LEU A 3 -11.58 7.01 -9.62
CA LEU A 3 -11.92 6.58 -8.27
C LEU A 3 -10.88 7.18 -7.32
N THR A 4 -11.33 7.94 -6.33
CA THR A 4 -10.43 8.45 -5.30
C THR A 4 -10.13 7.33 -4.28
N PRO A 5 -8.97 7.32 -3.62
CA PRO A 5 -8.65 6.29 -2.63
C PRO A 5 -9.69 6.17 -1.51
N THR A 6 -10.37 7.28 -1.20
CA THR A 6 -11.46 7.35 -0.24
C THR A 6 -12.71 6.59 -0.70
N ASP A 7 -13.08 6.70 -1.98
CA ASP A 7 -14.23 5.96 -2.54
C ASP A 7 -14.01 4.45 -2.41
N VAL A 8 -12.80 3.98 -2.74
CA VAL A 8 -12.44 2.57 -2.63
C VAL A 8 -12.54 2.10 -1.17
N THR A 9 -12.03 2.89 -0.23
CA THR A 9 -12.09 2.51 1.20
C THR A 9 -13.52 2.43 1.72
N GLN A 10 -14.40 3.34 1.28
CA GLN A 10 -15.81 3.34 1.66
C GLN A 10 -16.53 2.09 1.13
N GLN A 11 -16.24 1.66 -0.09
CA GLN A 11 -16.78 0.40 -0.63
C GLN A 11 -16.25 -0.81 0.11
N THR A 12 -14.97 -0.82 0.51
CA THR A 12 -14.39 -1.95 1.24
C THR A 12 -14.96 -2.12 2.65
N ASN A 13 -15.56 -1.09 3.25
CA ASN A 13 -16.21 -1.21 4.57
C ASN A 13 -17.43 -2.14 4.58
N ALA A 14 -18.06 -2.39 3.44
CA ALA A 14 -19.14 -3.37 3.34
C ALA A 14 -18.64 -4.82 3.35
N LEU A 15 -17.33 -5.05 3.22
CA LEU A 15 -16.74 -6.39 3.20
C LEU A 15 -16.42 -6.88 4.62
N PRO A 16 -16.49 -8.20 4.88
CA PRO A 16 -15.98 -8.79 6.11
C PRO A 16 -14.49 -8.47 6.33
N ASP A 17 -14.07 -8.37 7.60
CA ASP A 17 -12.70 -7.96 7.96
C ASP A 17 -11.60 -8.82 7.31
N ASP A 18 -11.83 -10.13 7.21
CA ASP A 18 -10.96 -11.09 6.53
C ASP A 18 -10.73 -10.75 5.05
N GLN A 19 -11.82 -10.46 4.32
CA GLN A 19 -11.76 -10.10 2.90
C GLN A 19 -11.06 -8.75 2.68
N ARG A 20 -11.25 -7.79 3.60
CA ARG A 20 -10.54 -6.51 3.57
C ARG A 20 -9.04 -6.70 3.81
N GLY A 21 -8.68 -7.55 4.78
CA GLY A 21 -7.28 -7.90 5.07
C GLY A 21 -6.60 -8.50 3.84
N ARG A 22 -7.24 -9.48 3.20
CA ARG A 22 -6.73 -10.11 1.96
C ARG A 22 -6.55 -9.10 0.82
N LEU A 23 -7.53 -8.21 0.61
CA LEU A 23 -7.45 -7.15 -0.40
C LEU A 23 -6.32 -6.16 -0.10
N ALA A 24 -6.18 -5.74 1.17
CA ALA A 24 -5.12 -4.83 1.58
C ALA A 24 -3.73 -5.41 1.30
N VAL A 25 -3.51 -6.68 1.64
CA VAL A 25 -2.26 -7.41 1.35
C VAL A 25 -2.02 -7.52 -0.16
N TYR A 26 -3.06 -7.85 -0.93
CA TYR A 26 -2.98 -7.94 -2.40
C TYR A 26 -2.58 -6.61 -3.05
N CYS A 27 -3.16 -5.50 -2.59
CA CYS A 27 -2.82 -4.16 -3.07
C CYS A 27 -1.41 -3.75 -2.60
N TYR A 28 -1.05 -4.04 -1.36
CA TYR A 28 0.26 -3.69 -0.79
C TYR A 28 1.42 -4.32 -1.57
N ARG A 29 1.27 -5.56 -2.05
CA ARG A 29 2.31 -6.27 -2.83
C ARG A 29 2.60 -5.64 -4.20
N ARG A 30 1.73 -4.77 -4.72
CA ARG A 30 1.92 -4.09 -6.01
C ARG A 30 2.35 -2.65 -5.80
N SER A 31 3.52 -2.27 -6.33
CA SER A 31 4.12 -0.94 -6.10
C SER A 31 3.18 0.23 -6.41
N HIS A 32 2.40 0.16 -7.50
CA HIS A 32 1.47 1.23 -7.90
C HIS A 32 0.18 1.26 -7.08
N LEU A 33 -0.17 0.17 -6.38
CA LEU A 33 -1.32 0.09 -5.48
C LEU A 33 -0.92 0.11 -4.00
N ARG A 34 0.38 0.18 -3.69
CA ARG A 34 0.89 0.10 -2.32
C ARG A 34 0.23 1.13 -1.41
N ARG A 35 0.13 2.38 -1.88
CA ARG A 35 -0.53 3.47 -1.14
C ARG A 35 -2.00 3.15 -0.85
N LEU A 36 -2.73 2.60 -1.82
CA LEU A 36 -4.12 2.18 -1.63
C LEU A 36 -4.22 1.03 -0.63
N GLY A 37 -3.32 0.04 -0.74
CA GLY A 37 -3.25 -1.09 0.19
C GLY A 37 -3.02 -0.63 1.64
N LEU A 38 -2.16 0.36 1.85
CA LEU A 38 -1.95 0.96 3.18
C LEU A 38 -3.18 1.72 3.69
N THR A 39 -3.90 2.44 2.82
CA THR A 39 -5.14 3.11 3.21
C THR A 39 -6.24 2.11 3.60
N ILE A 40 -6.34 0.98 2.92
CA ILE A 40 -7.30 -0.09 3.29
C ILE A 40 -6.83 -0.77 4.58
N ALA A 41 -5.53 -1.05 4.71
CA ALA A 41 -4.94 -1.68 5.89
C ALA A 41 -5.14 -0.86 7.18
N SER A 42 -5.22 0.47 7.11
CA SER A 42 -5.47 1.32 8.29
C SER A 42 -6.88 1.19 8.85
N GLN A 43 -7.82 0.63 8.07
CA GLN A 43 -9.21 0.34 8.48
C GLN A 43 -9.43 -1.13 8.87
N CYS A 44 -8.42 -1.98 8.66
CA CYS A 44 -8.47 -3.41 8.96
C CYS A 44 -7.94 -3.69 10.36
N SER A 45 -8.34 -4.82 10.96
CA SER A 45 -7.71 -5.26 12.20
C SER A 45 -6.30 -5.81 11.93
N ARG A 46 -5.38 -5.60 12.88
CA ARG A 46 -4.03 -6.22 12.86
C ARG A 46 -4.14 -7.74 12.70
N ARG A 47 -5.14 -8.36 13.34
CA ARG A 47 -5.34 -9.81 13.31
C ARG A 47 -5.59 -10.30 11.89
N SER A 48 -6.53 -9.70 11.16
CA SER A 48 -6.83 -10.11 9.77
C SER A 48 -5.64 -9.95 8.83
N LEU A 49 -4.83 -8.90 9.01
CA LEU A 49 -3.60 -8.75 8.24
C LEU A 49 -2.56 -9.83 8.56
N VAL A 50 -2.42 -10.21 9.83
CA VAL A 50 -1.50 -11.26 10.28
C VAL A 50 -1.96 -12.66 9.85
N GLU A 51 -3.27 -12.94 9.87
CA GLU A 51 -3.79 -14.23 9.38
C GLU A 51 -3.52 -14.40 7.87
N GLU A 52 -3.60 -13.31 7.09
CA GLU A 52 -3.39 -13.33 5.63
C GLU A 52 -1.91 -13.29 5.20
N ALA A 53 -1.05 -12.55 5.92
CA ALA A 53 0.33 -12.29 5.51
C ALA A 53 1.39 -12.59 6.59
N GLY A 54 1.00 -13.19 7.72
CA GLY A 54 1.88 -13.50 8.84
C GLY A 54 2.59 -12.26 9.39
N HIS A 55 3.90 -12.37 9.61
CA HIS A 55 4.72 -11.26 10.08
C HIS A 55 4.70 -10.03 9.14
N ALA A 56 4.54 -10.24 7.83
CA ALA A 56 4.39 -9.13 6.90
C ALA A 56 3.09 -8.35 7.17
N GLY A 57 2.03 -9.02 7.61
CA GLY A 57 0.76 -8.39 8.01
C GLY A 57 0.92 -7.43 9.19
N GLU A 58 1.73 -7.81 10.16
CA GLU A 58 2.07 -6.94 11.29
C GLU A 58 2.84 -5.68 10.84
N LEU A 59 3.81 -5.84 9.95
CA LEU A 59 4.55 -4.72 9.37
C LEU A 59 3.65 -3.82 8.52
N ILE A 60 2.72 -4.39 7.74
CA ILE A 60 1.74 -3.64 6.96
C ILE A 60 0.86 -2.81 7.89
N HIS A 61 0.36 -3.39 8.97
CA HIS A 61 -0.43 -2.66 9.95
C HIS A 61 0.36 -1.50 10.57
N PHE A 62 1.61 -1.75 11.00
CA PHE A 62 2.48 -0.69 11.54
C PHE A 62 2.73 0.44 10.52
N GLN A 63 3.02 0.10 9.26
CA GLN A 63 3.20 1.08 8.19
C GLN A 63 1.93 1.87 7.87
N ALA A 64 0.76 1.23 7.97
CA ALA A 64 -0.53 1.86 7.73
C ALA A 64 -0.90 2.84 8.86
N THR A 65 -0.59 2.51 10.12
CA THR A 65 -0.73 3.45 11.25
C THR A 65 0.25 4.62 11.12
N ASN A 66 1.47 4.36 10.63
CA ASN A 66 2.53 5.36 10.44
C ASN A 66 2.63 5.84 8.98
N MET A 67 1.49 6.00 8.29
CA MET A 67 1.47 6.21 6.84
C MET A 67 2.29 7.41 6.36
N ALA A 68 2.32 8.51 7.13
CA ALA A 68 3.13 9.68 6.80
C ALA A 68 4.64 9.36 6.75
N ALA A 69 5.14 8.62 7.73
CA ALA A 69 6.55 8.18 7.78
C ALA A 69 6.86 7.19 6.65
N THR A 70 5.96 6.24 6.38
CA THR A 70 6.11 5.28 5.28
C THR A 70 6.22 5.97 3.93
N LEU A 71 5.34 6.93 3.62
CA LEU A 71 5.35 7.66 2.35
C LEU A 71 6.56 8.61 2.22
N ALA A 72 7.01 9.21 3.31
CA ALA A 72 8.24 9.99 3.33
C ALA A 72 9.46 9.11 2.98
N SER A 73 9.48 7.88 3.49
CA SER A 73 10.51 6.88 3.20
C SER A 73 10.53 6.49 1.71
N ASP A 74 9.37 6.23 1.11
CA ASP A 74 9.24 5.90 -0.31
C ASP A 74 9.77 7.03 -1.21
N THR A 75 9.45 8.28 -0.85
CA THR A 75 9.92 9.47 -1.56
C THR A 75 11.45 9.57 -1.47
N TYR A 76 12.01 9.42 -0.26
CA TYR A 76 13.45 9.44 -0.02
C TYR A 76 14.19 8.35 -0.81
N MET A 77 13.67 7.12 -0.84
CA MET A 77 14.27 6.03 -1.62
C MET A 77 14.20 6.29 -3.13
N SER A 78 13.12 6.92 -3.61
CA SER A 78 13.03 7.34 -5.01
C SER A 78 14.07 8.41 -5.37
N SER A 79 14.38 9.32 -4.44
CA SER A 79 15.39 10.37 -4.63
C SER A 79 16.83 9.83 -4.68
N ARG A 80 17.13 8.73 -3.97
CA ARG A 80 18.48 8.15 -3.89
C ARG A 80 18.87 7.26 -5.06
N ILE A 81 17.95 6.95 -5.97
CA ILE A 81 18.27 6.22 -7.20
C ILE A 81 18.65 7.25 -8.26
N PRO A 82 19.95 7.52 -8.53
CA PRO A 82 20.33 8.38 -9.63
C PRO A 82 19.81 7.75 -10.92
N LYS A 83 18.79 8.35 -11.52
CA LYS A 83 18.33 7.96 -12.86
C LYS A 83 19.44 8.34 -13.82
N ARG A 84 20.31 7.38 -14.15
CA ARG A 84 21.29 7.53 -15.23
C ARG A 84 20.51 7.83 -16.51
N GLN A 85 20.57 9.08 -16.97
CA GLN A 85 19.93 9.49 -18.22
C GLN A 85 20.56 8.68 -19.35
N ILE A 86 19.85 7.66 -19.81
CA ILE A 86 20.20 6.91 -21.01
C ILE A 86 19.71 7.76 -22.17
N SER A 87 20.59 8.62 -22.72
CA SER A 87 20.29 9.34 -23.95
C SER A 87 20.20 8.32 -25.07
N LEU A 88 18.98 8.04 -25.55
CA LEU A 88 18.77 7.28 -26.77
C LEU A 88 19.19 8.18 -27.94
N HIS A 89 20.41 7.99 -28.44
CA HIS A 89 20.78 8.53 -29.75
C HIS A 89 19.97 7.75 -30.79
N LYS A 90 19.15 8.48 -31.55
CA LYS A 90 18.35 7.93 -32.64
C LYS A 90 19.32 7.48 -33.75
N VAL A 91 19.43 6.17 -33.95
CA VAL A 91 20.10 5.56 -35.12
C VAL A 91 19.17 5.66 -36.32
#